data_AF-A0A6B0UJN7-F1
#
_entry.id   AF-A0A6B0UJN7-F1
#
_cell.length_a   1.000
_cell.length_b   1.000
_cell.length_c   1.000
_cell.angle_alpha   90.00
_cell.angle_beta   90.00
_cell.angle_gamma   90.00
#
_symmetry.space_group_name_H-M   'P 1'
#
loop_
_entity.id
_entity.type
_entity.pdbx_description
1 polymer ?
#
loop_
_entity_poly.entity_id
_entity_poly.type
_entity_poly.pdbx_seq_one_letter_code
_entity_poly.pdbx_strand_id
1 'polypeptide(L)'
;MLAFLEMKQLIVQSALLMIEKWTHTKYSTKITTTLKRCIKAKWQLQWNSETGNKLHAIKPFLGEWESARHRERFYEVILCRLRIGHTRLTYGHLLSGEDAPECVHCNLLLKV
;
A
#
# COMPACT_ATOMS: atom_id res chain seq x y z
N MET A 1 4.61 -14.66 -0.68
CA MET A 1 3.43 -14.27 -1.50
C MET A 1 2.14 -14.16 -0.69
N LEU A 2 1.96 -14.97 0.37
CA LEU A 2 0.77 -14.97 1.25
C LEU A 2 0.67 -13.75 2.19
N ALA A 3 1.80 -13.22 2.69
CA ALA A 3 1.80 -12.07 3.60
C ALA A 3 1.24 -10.76 3.00
N PHE A 4 1.26 -10.60 1.67
CA PHE A 4 0.77 -9.40 0.98
C PHE A 4 -0.74 -9.49 0.63
N LEU A 5 -1.28 -10.71 0.58
CA LEU A 5 -2.72 -10.97 0.45
C LEU A 5 -3.41 -10.91 1.82
N GLU A 6 -2.77 -11.44 2.88
CA GLU A 6 -3.35 -11.40 4.23
C GLU A 6 -3.38 -10.00 4.85
N MET A 7 -2.38 -9.14 4.58
CA MET A 7 -2.42 -7.73 5.03
C MET A 7 -3.50 -6.89 4.35
N LYS A 8 -3.88 -7.22 3.10
CA LYS A 8 -4.99 -6.53 2.42
C LYS A 8 -6.35 -6.97 2.95
N GLN A 9 -6.48 -8.20 3.45
CA GLN A 9 -7.75 -8.72 3.96
C GLN A 9 -8.07 -8.21 5.37
N LEU A 10 -7.07 -8.15 6.27
CA LEU A 10 -7.27 -7.72 7.67
C LEU A 10 -7.58 -6.22 7.83
N ILE A 11 -6.97 -5.36 7.00
CA ILE A 11 -7.19 -3.90 7.08
C ILE A 11 -8.53 -3.50 6.45
N VAL A 12 -8.96 -4.20 5.39
CA VAL A 12 -10.21 -3.89 4.68
C VAL A 12 -11.42 -4.45 5.44
N GLN A 13 -11.33 -5.65 6.02
CA GLN A 13 -12.45 -6.27 6.75
C GLN A 13 -12.74 -5.63 8.11
N SER A 14 -11.72 -5.18 8.84
CA SER A 14 -11.91 -4.48 10.14
C SER A 14 -12.53 -3.10 9.97
N ALA A 15 -12.24 -2.40 8.87
CA ALA A 15 -12.80 -1.09 8.56
C ALA A 15 -14.25 -1.15 8.02
N LEU A 16 -14.59 -2.15 7.21
CA LEU A 16 -15.93 -2.28 6.61
C LEU A 16 -17.03 -2.59 7.65
N LEU A 17 -16.75 -3.46 8.63
CA LEU A 17 -17.70 -3.82 9.69
C LEU A 17 -18.02 -2.66 10.67
N MET A 18 -17.15 -1.66 10.79
CA MET A 18 -17.41 -0.46 11.61
C MET A 18 -18.19 0.63 10.87
N ILE A 19 -18.15 0.63 9.53
CA ILE A 19 -18.75 1.70 8.70
C ILE A 19 -20.25 1.45 8.47
N GLU A 20 -20.69 0.18 8.34
CA GLU A 20 -22.08 -0.15 8.00
C GLU A 20 -23.10 0.10 9.12
N LYS A 21 -22.68 0.26 10.38
CA LYS A 21 -23.59 0.48 11.52
C LYS A 21 -23.95 1.95 11.78
N TRP A 22 -23.39 2.91 11.03
CA TRP A 22 -23.45 4.34 11.38
C TRP A 22 -24.08 5.22 10.29
N THR A 23 -25.23 4.84 9.75
CA THR A 23 -25.95 5.69 8.79
C THR A 23 -27.40 5.91 9.17
N HIS A 24 -27.67 6.74 10.17
CA HIS A 24 -28.92 7.51 10.19
C HIS A 24 -28.70 8.93 10.71
N THR A 25 -29.18 9.88 9.91
CA THR A 25 -29.42 11.32 10.16
C THR A 25 -28.31 12.34 9.85
N LYS A 26 -28.76 13.38 9.15
CA LYS A 26 -28.05 14.47 8.45
C LYS A 26 -27.13 15.35 9.33
N TYR A 27 -27.11 15.16 10.65
CA TYR A 27 -26.15 15.79 11.59
C TYR A 27 -24.74 15.14 11.50
N SER A 28 -24.70 13.97 10.86
CA SER A 28 -23.58 13.08 10.61
C SER A 28 -22.44 13.68 9.80
N THR A 29 -22.66 14.53 8.80
CA THR A 29 -21.63 14.85 7.79
C THR A 29 -20.45 15.66 8.32
N LYS A 30 -20.68 16.59 9.27
CA LYS A 30 -19.60 17.40 9.87
C LYS A 30 -18.82 16.62 10.94
N ILE A 31 -19.52 15.80 11.72
CA ILE A 31 -18.91 14.92 12.73
C ILE A 31 -18.10 13.84 12.03
N THR A 32 -18.63 13.24 10.97
CA THR A 32 -17.92 12.20 10.18
C THR A 32 -16.71 12.74 9.44
N THR A 33 -16.77 13.93 8.85
CA THR A 33 -15.60 14.54 8.18
C THR A 33 -14.50 14.87 9.19
N THR A 34 -14.86 15.38 10.37
CA THR A 34 -13.90 15.65 11.45
C THR A 34 -13.28 14.35 11.97
N LEU A 35 -14.10 13.32 12.22
CA LEU A 35 -13.63 12.01 12.65
C LEU A 35 -12.70 11.36 11.62
N LYS A 36 -13.07 11.37 10.33
CA LYS A 36 -12.23 10.88 9.23
C LYS A 36 -10.88 11.59 9.18
N ARG A 37 -10.86 12.91 9.41
CA ARG A 37 -9.61 13.69 9.47
C ARG A 37 -8.73 13.28 10.64
N CYS A 38 -9.30 13.11 11.83
CA CYS A 38 -8.58 12.66 13.02
C CYS A 38 -7.99 11.25 12.83
N ILE A 39 -8.76 10.33 12.25
CA ILE A 39 -8.30 8.98 11.92
C ILE A 39 -7.14 9.06 10.91
N LYS A 40 -7.30 9.82 9.82
CA LYS A 40 -6.25 9.99 8.81
C LYS A 40 -4.97 10.58 9.41
N ALA A 41 -5.10 11.56 10.31
CA ALA A 41 -3.95 12.15 11.01
C ALA A 41 -3.24 11.12 11.90
N LYS A 42 -3.98 10.31 12.66
CA LYS A 42 -3.40 9.22 13.47
C LYS A 42 -2.68 8.19 12.60
N TRP A 43 -3.30 7.76 11.51
CA TRP A 43 -2.66 6.83 10.57
C TRP A 43 -1.41 7.44 9.94
N GLN A 44 -1.43 8.72 9.60
CA GLN A 44 -0.26 9.40 9.05
C GLN A 44 0.88 9.45 10.06
N LEU A 45 0.60 9.70 11.34
CA LEU A 45 1.63 9.67 12.39
C LEU A 45 2.25 8.28 12.55
N GLN A 46 1.43 7.24 12.55
CA GLN A 46 1.92 5.85 12.56
C GLN A 46 2.74 5.55 11.32
N TRP A 47 2.26 5.97 10.14
CA TRP A 47 2.97 5.76 8.89
C TRP A 47 4.33 6.46 8.87
N ASN A 48 4.42 7.67 9.41
CA ASN A 48 5.68 8.40 9.53
C ASN A 48 6.70 7.70 10.44
N SER A 49 6.27 6.81 11.33
CA SER A 49 7.18 6.02 12.17
C SER A 49 7.77 4.79 11.45
N GLU A 50 7.25 4.42 10.28
CA GLU A 50 7.70 3.27 9.47
C GLU A 50 8.97 3.61 8.66
N THR A 51 10.09 3.85 9.34
CA THR A 51 11.36 4.28 8.72
C THR A 51 12.05 3.21 7.88
N GLY A 52 11.80 1.92 8.16
CA GLY A 52 12.34 0.79 7.41
C GLY A 52 11.49 0.35 6.21
N ASN A 53 10.34 0.98 6.00
CA ASN A 53 9.39 0.55 4.98
C ASN A 53 9.69 1.22 3.63
N LYS A 54 10.03 0.41 2.62
CA LYS A 54 10.32 0.88 1.25
C LYS A 54 9.14 1.61 0.63
N LEU A 55 7.91 1.19 0.95
CA LEU A 55 6.71 1.88 0.48
C LEU A 55 6.56 3.26 1.14
N HIS A 56 6.99 3.44 2.39
CA HIS A 56 6.99 4.76 3.05
C HIS A 56 7.96 5.72 2.35
N ALA A 57 9.15 5.25 1.97
CA ALA A 57 10.11 6.05 1.20
C ALA A 57 9.53 6.55 -0.14
N ILE A 58 8.63 5.77 -0.76
CA ILE A 58 8.02 6.07 -2.05
C ILE A 58 6.73 6.88 -1.91
N LYS A 59 5.98 6.67 -0.81
CA LYS A 59 4.72 7.36 -0.52
C LYS A 59 4.66 7.77 0.96
N PRO A 60 5.32 8.87 1.34
CA PRO A 60 5.31 9.32 2.72
C PRO A 60 3.94 9.82 3.17
N PHE A 61 3.08 10.29 2.25
CA PHE A 61 1.76 10.81 2.59
C PHE A 61 0.63 9.82 2.25
N LEU A 62 -0.21 9.52 3.23
CA LEU A 62 -1.39 8.70 3.08
C LEU A 62 -2.46 9.44 2.25
N GLY A 63 -2.88 8.78 1.18
CA GLY A 63 -3.85 9.30 0.23
C GLY A 63 -3.95 8.37 -0.97
N GLU A 64 -4.92 8.65 -1.83
CA GLU A 64 -4.99 7.97 -3.13
C GLU A 64 -3.71 8.27 -3.93
N TRP A 65 -3.34 7.38 -4.85
CA TRP A 65 -2.42 7.76 -5.91
C TRP A 65 -3.24 8.41 -7.01
N GLU A 66 -2.77 9.51 -7.58
CA GLU A 66 -3.48 10.15 -8.70
C GLU A 66 -3.65 9.19 -9.88
N SER A 67 -2.65 8.34 -10.10
CA SER A 67 -2.70 7.30 -11.13
C SER A 67 -3.51 6.07 -10.73
N ALA A 68 -4.15 6.01 -9.55
CA ALA A 68 -4.90 4.83 -9.10
C ALA A 68 -6.35 4.77 -9.61
N ARG A 69 -6.63 5.51 -10.69
CA ARG A 69 -7.97 5.66 -11.27
C ARG A 69 -8.07 5.03 -12.66
N HIS A 70 -7.26 4.02 -12.96
CA HIS A 70 -7.45 3.28 -14.20
C HIS A 70 -8.77 2.52 -14.19
N ARG A 71 -9.46 2.55 -15.34
CA ARG A 71 -10.71 1.82 -15.55
C ARG A 71 -10.53 0.31 -15.35
N GLU A 72 -9.38 -0.21 -15.74
CA GLU A 72 -9.07 -1.63 -15.66
C GLU A 72 -8.16 -1.94 -14.48
N ARG A 73 -8.61 -2.85 -13.62
CA ARG A 73 -7.88 -3.31 -12.43
C ARG A 73 -6.49 -3.87 -12.76
N PHE A 74 -6.30 -4.41 -13.96
CA PHE A 74 -5.03 -4.97 -14.40
C PHE A 74 -3.88 -3.96 -14.33
N TYR A 75 -4.10 -2.74 -14.82
CA TYR A 75 -3.09 -1.68 -14.77
C TYR A 75 -2.77 -1.25 -13.34
N GLU A 76 -3.78 -1.16 -12.48
CA GLU A 76 -3.58 -0.85 -11.06
C GLU A 76 -2.69 -1.87 -10.35
N VAL A 77 -2.89 -3.15 -10.65
CA VAL A 77 -2.05 -4.24 -10.10
C VAL A 77 -0.61 -4.11 -10.58
N ILE A 78 -0.39 -3.83 -11.87
CA ILE A 78 0.95 -3.62 -12.43
C ILE A 78 1.63 -2.43 -11.75
N LEU A 79 0.95 -1.27 -11.69
CA LEU A 79 1.51 -0.05 -11.09
C LEU A 79 1.86 -0.26 -9.62
N CYS A 80 1.02 -0.97 -8.86
CA CYS A 80 1.33 -1.30 -7.47
C CYS A 80 2.59 -2.14 -7.33
N ARG A 81 2.79 -3.16 -8.19
CA ARG A 81 3.99 -4.00 -8.19
C ARG A 81 5.23 -3.22 -8.57
N LEU A 82 5.15 -2.42 -9.63
CA LEU A 82 6.26 -1.59 -10.10
C LEU A 82 6.72 -0.59 -9.05
N ARG A 83 5.79 0.06 -8.33
CA ARG A 83 6.11 1.01 -7.26
C ARG A 83 6.96 0.41 -6.17
N ILE A 84 6.67 -0.81 -5.72
CA ILE A 84 7.49 -1.49 -4.72
C ILE A 84 8.68 -2.24 -5.34
N GLY A 85 8.98 -2.01 -6.62
CA GLY A 85 10.11 -2.62 -7.30
C GLY A 85 9.93 -4.09 -7.63
N HIS A 86 8.72 -4.66 -7.63
CA HIS A 86 8.49 -6.07 -7.99
C HIS A 86 8.51 -6.27 -9.51
N THR A 87 9.71 -6.29 -10.08
CA THR A 87 9.95 -6.56 -11.50
C THR A 87 10.52 -7.97 -11.68
N ARG A 88 10.61 -8.45 -12.93
CA ARG A 88 11.29 -9.72 -13.21
C ARG A 88 12.76 -9.70 -12.78
N LEU A 89 13.43 -8.55 -12.90
CA LEU A 89 14.85 -8.41 -12.55
C LEU A 89 15.10 -8.55 -11.04
N THR A 90 14.25 -7.92 -10.23
CA THR A 90 14.43 -7.81 -8.77
C THR A 90 13.66 -8.86 -7.97
N TYR A 91 12.64 -9.51 -8.57
CA TYR A 91 11.80 -10.52 -7.90
C TYR A 91 11.78 -11.88 -8.63
N GLY A 92 12.22 -11.95 -9.89
CA GLY A 92 12.16 -13.18 -10.69
C GLY A 92 12.94 -14.34 -10.07
N HIS A 93 14.12 -14.07 -9.52
CA HIS A 93 14.95 -15.08 -8.86
C HIS A 93 14.23 -15.75 -7.69
N LEU A 94 13.39 -15.03 -6.93
CA LEU A 94 12.58 -15.58 -5.85
C LEU A 94 11.49 -16.55 -6.33
N LEU A 95 10.99 -16.37 -7.56
CA LEU A 95 9.99 -17.28 -8.15
C LEU A 95 10.65 -18.55 -8.71
N SER A 96 11.87 -18.42 -9.24
CA SER A 96 12.64 -19.55 -9.76
C SER A 96 13.42 -20.31 -8.68
N GLY A 97 13.56 -19.74 -7.48
CA GLY A 97 14.44 -20.28 -6.42
C GLY A 97 15.93 -20.10 -6.73
N GLU A 98 16.25 -19.14 -7.59
CA GLU A 98 17.62 -18.78 -7.99
C GLU A 98 18.19 -17.69 -7.08
N ASP A 99 19.50 -17.49 -7.14
CA ASP A 99 20.17 -16.40 -6.43
C ASP A 99 19.83 -15.02 -7.03
N ALA A 100 19.86 -13.99 -6.19
CA ALA A 100 19.59 -12.63 -6.63
C ALA A 100 20.65 -12.17 -7.65
N PRO A 101 20.25 -11.62 -8.81
CA PRO A 101 21.21 -11.17 -9.81
C PRO A 101 21.98 -9.94 -9.32
N GLU A 102 23.22 -9.79 -9.77
CA GLU A 102 24.05 -8.61 -9.48
C GLU A 102 23.88 -7.51 -10.53
N CYS A 103 23.99 -6.25 -10.10
CA CYS A 103 24.02 -5.11 -11.00
C CYS A 103 25.34 -5.06 -11.78
N VAL A 104 25.29 -5.08 -13.11
CA VAL A 104 26.48 -5.04 -13.99
C VAL A 104 27.33 -3.78 -13.80
N HIS A 105 26.75 -2.69 -13.28
CA HIS A 105 27.46 -1.42 -13.11
C HIS A 105 28.10 -1.24 -11.74
N CYS A 106 27.52 -1.80 -10.68
CA CYS A 106 27.98 -1.57 -9.30
C CYS A 106 28.24 -2.85 -8.50
N ASN A 107 28.04 -4.03 -9.10
CA ASN A 107 28.25 -5.36 -8.49
C ASN A 107 27.51 -5.55 -7.15
N LEU A 108 26.37 -4.85 -6.98
CA LEU A 108 25.49 -5.02 -5.83
C LEU A 108 24.31 -5.92 -6.20
N LEU A 109 23.89 -6.76 -5.25
CA LEU A 109 22.72 -7.61 -5.41
C LEU A 109 21.46 -6.78 -5.66
N LEU A 110 20.74 -7.13 -6.74
CA LEU A 110 19.46 -6.55 -7.09
C LEU A 110 18.37 -7.23 -6.26
N LYS A 111 17.94 -6.54 -5.22
CA LYS A 111 16.89 -6.98 -4.32
C LYS A 111 15.82 -5.91 -4.18
N VAL A 112 14.57 -6.35 -4.05
CA VAL A 112 13.47 -5.47 -3.62
C VAL A 112 13.70 -5.05 -2.20
#